data_AF-A0A085LNU7-F1
#
_entry.id   AF-A0A085LNU7-F1
#
_cell.length_a   1.000
_cell.length_b   1.000
_cell.length_c   1.000
_cell.angle_alpha   90.00
_cell.angle_beta   90.00
_cell.angle_gamma   90.00
#
_symmetry.space_group_name_H-M   'P 1'
#
loop_
_entity.id
_entity.type
_entity.pdbx_description
1 polymer ?
#
loop_
_entity_poly.entity_id
_entity_poly.type
_entity_poly.pdbx_seq_one_letter_code
_entity_poly.pdbx_strand_id
1 'polypeptide(L)'
;MKDVANVIPLRLSGGALAVYLQLPDEDKKVKKLKNALLAAFEVDQFITSRLIPGELPEVFLAALQRLSSLFGGVSERERELSCAFVTGLPDDIRHLLRAGSRIEEFGLAQLVTRARSVLTSNPFVSKKDAGLV
;
A
#
# COMPACT_ATOMS: atom_id res chain seq x y z
N MET A 1 -31.26 -16.79 -18.64
CA MET A 1 -29.95 -16.11 -18.47
C MET A 1 -29.26 -16.74 -17.27
N LYS A 2 -28.05 -17.27 -17.43
CA LYS A 2 -27.30 -17.93 -16.35
C LYS A 2 -27.01 -16.89 -15.26
N ASP A 3 -27.57 -17.14 -14.09
CA ASP A 3 -27.46 -16.25 -12.93
C ASP A 3 -26.01 -16.15 -12.50
N VAL A 4 -25.39 -15.01 -12.81
CA VAL A 4 -23.97 -14.75 -12.51
C VAL A 4 -23.70 -14.86 -11.00
N ALA A 5 -24.69 -14.58 -10.15
CA ALA A 5 -24.55 -14.72 -8.71
C ALA A 5 -24.30 -16.17 -8.28
N ASN A 6 -24.89 -17.15 -8.98
CA ASN A 6 -24.77 -18.57 -8.63
C ASN A 6 -23.42 -19.19 -9.04
N VAL A 7 -22.70 -18.55 -9.98
CA VAL A 7 -21.38 -19.05 -10.43
C VAL A 7 -20.21 -18.44 -9.67
N ILE A 8 -20.39 -17.29 -9.01
CA ILE A 8 -19.31 -16.62 -8.27
C ILE A 8 -18.77 -17.49 -7.13
N PRO A 9 -19.61 -18.12 -6.26
CA PRO A 9 -19.11 -18.96 -5.17
C PRO A 9 -18.24 -20.12 -5.68
N LEU A 10 -18.58 -20.68 -6.83
CA LEU A 10 -17.85 -21.79 -7.45
C LEU A 10 -16.46 -21.39 -7.98
N ARG A 11 -16.21 -20.08 -8.12
CA ARG A 11 -14.92 -19.52 -8.57
C ARG A 11 -14.06 -19.03 -7.41
N LEU A 12 -14.62 -18.92 -6.20
CA LEU A 12 -13.88 -18.53 -5.02
C LEU A 12 -13.24 -19.76 -4.36
N SER A 13 -12.01 -19.61 -3.89
CA SER A 13 -11.26 -20.69 -3.23
C SER A 13 -10.58 -20.18 -1.96
N GLY A 14 -10.38 -21.07 -0.99
CA GLY A 14 -9.69 -20.77 0.26
C GLY A 14 -10.32 -19.60 1.02
N GLY A 15 -9.50 -18.64 1.43
CA GLY A 15 -9.94 -17.47 2.20
C GLY A 15 -11.05 -16.67 1.51
N ALA A 16 -11.01 -16.53 0.19
CA ALA A 16 -12.02 -15.77 -0.55
C ALA A 16 -13.42 -16.39 -0.45
N LEU A 17 -13.51 -17.72 -0.44
CA LEU A 17 -14.77 -18.44 -0.22
C LEU A 17 -15.22 -18.32 1.24
N ALA A 18 -14.29 -18.41 2.20
CA ALA A 18 -14.61 -18.27 3.62
C ALA A 18 -15.23 -16.89 3.93
N VAL A 19 -14.66 -15.81 3.37
CA VAL A 19 -15.22 -14.46 3.46
C VAL A 19 -16.60 -14.40 2.84
N TYR A 20 -16.77 -14.91 1.61
CA TYR A 20 -18.06 -14.91 0.92
C TYR A 20 -19.19 -15.54 1.75
N LEU A 21 -18.90 -16.65 2.43
CA LEU A 21 -19.89 -17.35 3.27
C LEU A 21 -20.30 -16.55 4.51
N GLN A 22 -19.41 -15.70 5.03
CA GLN A 22 -19.66 -14.85 6.20
C GLN A 22 -20.36 -13.53 5.87
N LEU A 23 -20.38 -13.12 4.60
CA LEU A 23 -21.05 -11.90 4.18
C LEU A 23 -22.59 -12.01 4.36
N PRO A 24 -23.28 -10.90 4.70
CA PRO A 24 -24.74 -10.86 4.67
C PRO A 24 -25.24 -10.98 3.22
N ASP A 25 -26.46 -11.49 3.03
CA ASP A 25 -27.00 -11.79 1.70
C ASP A 25 -27.14 -10.54 0.81
N GLU A 26 -27.29 -9.36 1.41
CA GLU A 26 -27.28 -8.08 0.72
C GLU A 26 -25.93 -7.78 0.03
N ASP A 27 -24.82 -8.17 0.66
CA ASP A 27 -23.47 -7.93 0.14
C ASP A 27 -22.98 -9.05 -0.78
N LYS A 28 -23.66 -10.20 -0.78
CA LYS A 28 -23.44 -11.27 -1.78
C LYS A 28 -23.98 -10.92 -3.18
N LYS A 29 -24.76 -9.85 -3.32
CA LYS A 29 -25.24 -9.36 -4.61
C LYS A 29 -24.06 -8.87 -5.46
N VAL A 30 -24.02 -9.25 -6.75
CA VAL A 30 -22.91 -8.97 -7.69
C VAL A 30 -22.46 -7.50 -7.67
N LYS A 31 -23.39 -6.55 -7.51
CA LYS A 31 -23.09 -5.12 -7.46
C LYS A 31 -22.22 -4.69 -6.27
N LYS A 32 -22.35 -5.37 -5.13
CA LYS A 32 -21.65 -5.05 -3.87
C LYS A 32 -20.55 -6.05 -3.53
N LEU A 33 -20.67 -7.29 -4.01
CA LEU A 33 -19.79 -8.38 -3.66
C LEU A 33 -18.33 -8.09 -3.98
N LYS A 34 -18.04 -7.44 -5.11
CA LYS A 34 -16.68 -7.02 -5.45
C LYS A 34 -16.09 -6.14 -4.35
N ASN A 35 -16.83 -5.13 -3.89
CA ASN A 35 -16.37 -4.19 -2.88
C ASN A 35 -16.27 -4.85 -1.50
N ALA A 36 -17.23 -5.71 -1.15
CA ALA A 36 -17.22 -6.45 0.11
C ALA A 36 -16.03 -7.42 0.20
N LEU A 37 -15.71 -8.12 -0.89
CA LEU A 37 -14.51 -8.95 -0.98
C LEU A 37 -13.25 -8.08 -0.92
N LEU A 38 -13.18 -6.99 -1.67
CA LEU A 38 -12.02 -6.08 -1.61
C LEU A 38 -11.78 -5.54 -0.20
N ALA A 39 -12.83 -5.15 0.52
CA ALA A 39 -12.73 -4.68 1.90
C ALA A 39 -12.27 -5.78 2.87
N ALA A 40 -12.77 -7.01 2.71
CA ALA A 40 -12.36 -8.13 3.56
C ALA A 40 -10.92 -8.61 3.30
N PHE A 41 -10.41 -8.39 2.08
CA PHE A 41 -9.02 -8.66 1.70
C PHE A 41 -8.15 -7.40 1.72
N GLU A 42 -8.64 -6.32 2.32
CA GLU A 42 -7.85 -5.13 2.57
C GLU A 42 -6.84 -5.46 3.68
N VAL A 43 -5.79 -6.21 3.30
CA VAL A 43 -4.52 -6.08 3.96
C VAL A 43 -4.13 -4.63 3.75
N ASP A 44 -3.73 -3.94 4.82
CA ASP A 44 -3.14 -2.62 4.70
C ASP A 44 -1.81 -2.76 3.93
N GLN A 45 -1.96 -2.79 2.60
CA GLN A 45 -0.87 -2.98 1.66
C GLN A 45 0.04 -1.76 1.71
N PHE A 46 -0.46 -0.63 2.20
CA PHE A 46 0.32 0.56 2.51
C PHE A 46 1.29 0.32 3.66
N ILE A 47 0.86 -0.34 4.76
CA ILE A 47 1.74 -0.67 5.91
C ILE A 47 2.79 -1.72 5.56
N THR A 48 2.47 -2.67 4.67
CA THR A 48 3.39 -3.76 4.30
C THR A 48 4.30 -3.42 3.12
N SER A 49 3.98 -2.36 2.37
CA SER A 49 4.84 -1.88 1.29
C SER A 49 6.18 -1.38 1.83
N ARG A 50 7.26 -1.73 1.13
CA ARG A 50 8.62 -1.33 1.45
C ARG A 50 9.29 -0.84 0.18
N LEU A 51 10.08 0.23 0.30
CA LEU A 51 10.99 0.65 -0.76
C LEU A 51 12.00 -0.47 -1.01
N ILE A 52 12.09 -0.94 -2.24
CA ILE A 52 13.02 -2.01 -2.61
C ILE A 52 14.44 -1.43 -2.63
N PRO A 53 15.47 -2.16 -2.15
CA PRO A 53 16.85 -1.71 -2.27
C PRO A 53 17.23 -1.35 -3.72
N GLY A 54 17.75 -0.14 -3.92
CA GLY A 54 18.07 0.40 -5.26
C GLY A 54 16.87 0.94 -6.07
N GLU A 55 15.65 0.84 -5.55
CA GLU A 55 14.47 1.48 -6.15
C GLU A 55 14.49 3.01 -5.91
N LEU A 56 14.01 3.75 -6.90
CA LEU A 56 13.84 5.20 -6.78
C LEU A 56 12.58 5.55 -5.97
N PRO A 57 12.61 6.57 -5.09
CA PRO A 57 11.45 7.02 -4.33
C PRO A 57 10.20 7.31 -5.17
N GLU A 58 10.38 7.79 -6.40
CA GLU A 58 9.29 8.11 -7.33
C GLU A 58 8.59 6.85 -7.83
N VAL A 59 9.36 5.78 -8.05
CA VAL A 59 8.85 4.47 -8.51
C VAL A 59 8.04 3.82 -7.38
N PHE A 60 8.57 3.87 -6.16
CA PHE A 60 7.87 3.40 -4.98
C PHE A 60 6.57 4.19 -4.75
N LEU A 61 6.62 5.54 -4.86
CA LEU A 61 5.42 6.36 -4.77
C LEU A 61 4.40 5.99 -5.86
N ALA A 62 4.83 5.76 -7.10
CA ALA A 62 3.93 5.37 -8.18
C ALA A 62 3.22 4.03 -7.89
N ALA A 63 3.92 3.08 -7.27
CA ALA A 63 3.32 1.83 -6.81
C ALA A 63 2.25 2.09 -5.74
N LEU A 64 2.53 2.93 -4.74
CA LEU A 64 1.56 3.31 -3.72
C LEU A 64 0.34 4.04 -4.31
N GLN A 65 0.52 4.94 -5.27
CA GLN A 65 -0.57 5.64 -5.95
C GLN A 65 -1.45 4.66 -6.76
N ARG A 66 -0.83 3.69 -7.43
CA ARG A 66 -1.54 2.62 -8.12
C ARG A 66 -2.36 1.80 -7.13
N LEU A 67 -1.81 1.44 -5.98
CA LEU A 67 -2.56 0.77 -4.90
C LEU A 67 -3.73 1.64 -4.43
N SER A 68 -3.50 2.93 -4.18
CA SER A 68 -4.54 3.87 -3.77
C SER A 68 -5.70 3.96 -4.76
N SER A 69 -5.41 3.95 -6.06
CA SER A 69 -6.44 3.94 -7.12
C SER A 69 -7.36 2.71 -7.07
N LEU A 70 -6.89 1.59 -6.51
CA LEU A 70 -7.69 0.37 -6.41
C LEU A 70 -8.74 0.41 -5.30
N PHE A 71 -8.54 1.23 -4.25
CA PHE A 71 -9.50 1.32 -3.13
C PHE A 71 -10.08 2.73 -2.87
N GLY A 72 -10.15 3.62 -3.88
CA GLY A 72 -10.87 4.89 -3.75
C GLY A 72 -10.16 6.13 -4.32
N GLY A 73 -8.91 5.99 -4.75
CA GLY A 73 -8.15 7.09 -5.36
C GLY A 73 -7.31 7.90 -4.37
N VAL A 74 -6.42 8.72 -4.94
CA VAL A 74 -5.32 9.40 -4.25
C VAL A 74 -5.78 10.59 -3.40
N SER A 75 -6.81 11.33 -3.83
CA SER A 75 -7.27 12.56 -3.16
C SER A 75 -7.92 12.31 -1.80
N GLU A 76 -8.61 11.19 -1.64
CA GLU A 76 -9.23 10.81 -0.36
C GLU A 76 -8.20 10.25 0.63
N ARG A 77 -7.04 9.82 0.12
CA ARG A 77 -6.02 9.06 0.88
C ARG A 77 -4.62 9.66 0.82
N GLU A 78 -4.50 10.95 0.57
CA GLU A 78 -3.19 11.62 0.45
C GLU A 78 -2.38 11.53 1.76
N ARG A 79 -3.05 11.63 2.91
CA ARG A 79 -2.44 11.45 4.23
C ARG A 79 -1.98 10.02 4.47
N GLU A 80 -2.79 9.04 4.06
CA GLU A 80 -2.47 7.63 4.18
C GLU A 80 -1.31 7.25 3.26
N LEU A 81 -1.29 7.78 2.03
CA LEU A 81 -0.17 7.66 1.10
C LEU A 81 1.13 8.26 1.64
N SER A 82 1.05 9.43 2.28
CA SER A 82 2.21 10.06 2.92
C SER A 82 2.73 9.22 4.09
N CYS A 83 1.82 8.68 4.91
CA CYS A 83 2.16 7.75 5.98
C CYS A 83 2.82 6.48 5.42
N ALA A 84 2.20 5.83 4.43
CA ALA A 84 2.67 4.64 3.74
C ALA A 84 4.06 4.83 3.13
N PHE A 85 4.27 5.98 2.50
CA PHE A 85 5.54 6.34 1.92
C PHE A 85 6.61 6.40 3.00
N VAL A 86 6.37 7.13 4.09
CA VAL A 86 7.33 7.25 5.19
C VAL A 86 7.55 5.92 5.90
N THR A 87 6.51 5.14 6.18
CA THR A 87 6.63 3.84 6.87
C THR A 87 7.30 2.78 6.00
N GLY A 88 7.16 2.87 4.67
CA GLY A 88 7.79 1.96 3.73
C GLY A 88 9.28 2.20 3.50
N LEU A 89 9.84 3.33 3.95
CA LEU A 89 11.28 3.59 3.85
C LEU A 89 12.08 2.77 4.87
N PRO A 90 13.35 2.44 4.56
CA PRO A 90 14.26 1.85 5.53
C PRO A 90 14.44 2.73 6.77
N ASP A 91 14.64 2.12 7.93
CA ASP A 91 14.74 2.81 9.22
C ASP A 91 15.74 3.97 9.23
N ASP A 92 16.95 3.73 8.74
CA ASP A 92 18.00 4.74 8.65
C ASP A 92 17.56 5.98 7.85
N ILE A 93 16.82 5.77 6.76
CA ILE A 93 16.28 6.86 5.92
C ILE A 93 15.16 7.58 6.68
N ARG A 94 14.26 6.85 7.36
CA ARG A 94 13.20 7.45 8.19
C ARG A 94 13.78 8.32 9.30
N HIS A 95 14.84 7.85 9.97
CA HIS A 95 15.53 8.59 11.01
C HIS A 95 16.18 9.85 10.48
N LEU A 96 16.87 9.79 9.34
CA LEU A 96 17.48 10.97 8.69
C LEU A 96 16.43 11.99 8.23
N LEU A 97 15.29 11.52 7.73
CA LEU A 97 14.18 12.40 7.37
C LEU A 97 13.62 13.12 8.62
N ARG A 98 13.47 12.42 9.75
CA ARG A 98 12.91 12.97 11.01
C ARG A 98 13.88 13.89 11.73
N ALA A 99 15.17 13.59 11.71
CA ALA A 99 16.20 14.34 12.41
C ALA A 99 16.34 15.78 11.90
N GLY A 100 15.95 16.05 10.66
CA GLY A 100 16.13 17.36 10.05
C GLY A 100 14.86 18.18 9.83
N SER A 101 13.65 17.73 10.18
CA SER A 101 12.39 18.49 10.00
C SER A 101 11.15 17.81 10.59
N ARG A 102 10.08 18.60 10.73
CA ARG A 102 8.72 18.13 11.03
C ARG A 102 8.10 17.46 9.81
N ILE A 103 8.34 16.15 9.66
CA ILE A 103 7.80 15.33 8.56
C ILE A 103 6.28 15.47 8.40
N GLU A 104 5.57 15.70 9.50
CA GLU A 104 4.12 15.88 9.57
C GLU A 104 3.62 17.13 8.82
N GLU A 105 4.49 18.10 8.52
CA GLU A 105 4.14 19.33 7.81
C GLU A 105 4.42 19.24 6.29
N PHE A 106 5.03 18.15 5.81
CA PHE A 106 5.36 17.98 4.39
C PHE A 106 4.21 17.36 3.59
N GLY A 107 3.96 17.92 2.41
CA GLY A 107 3.20 17.25 1.36
C GLY A 107 4.01 16.12 0.71
N LEU A 108 3.31 15.22 0.00
CA LEU A 108 3.89 14.03 -0.60
C LEU A 108 5.08 14.31 -1.54
N ALA A 109 4.99 15.39 -2.33
CA ALA A 109 6.07 15.81 -3.24
C ALA A 109 7.35 16.25 -2.50
N GLN A 110 7.20 16.91 -1.34
CA GLN A 110 8.32 17.33 -0.50
C GLN A 110 8.98 16.12 0.15
N LEU A 111 8.20 15.14 0.61
CA LEU A 111 8.70 13.88 1.15
C LEU A 111 9.54 13.11 0.13
N VAL A 112 9.06 12.99 -1.11
CA VAL A 112 9.81 12.33 -2.21
C VAL A 112 11.12 13.05 -2.50
N THR A 113 11.07 14.38 -2.65
CA THR A 113 12.27 15.19 -2.93
C THR A 113 13.33 15.00 -1.85
N ARG A 114 12.90 14.95 -0.59
CA ARG A 114 13.80 14.76 0.55
C ARG A 114 14.33 13.33 0.62
N ALA A 115 13.48 12.32 0.43
CA ALA A 115 13.90 10.93 0.39
C ALA A 115 14.95 10.69 -0.70
N ARG A 116 14.75 11.27 -1.90
CA ARG A 116 15.72 11.26 -2.99
C ARG A 116 17.06 11.86 -2.57
N SER A 117 17.04 13.03 -1.93
CA SER A 117 18.25 13.70 -1.44
C SER A 117 19.02 12.84 -0.43
N VAL A 118 18.32 12.25 0.54
CA VAL A 118 18.91 11.38 1.58
C VAL A 118 19.52 10.10 0.96
N LEU A 119 18.79 9.45 0.06
CA LEU A 119 19.27 8.23 -0.62
C LEU A 119 20.47 8.51 -1.53
N THR A 120 20.50 9.67 -2.19
CA THR A 120 21.64 10.08 -3.04
C THR A 120 22.87 10.43 -2.20
N SER A 121 22.65 11.03 -1.02
CA SER A 121 23.71 11.40 -0.09
C SER A 121 24.28 10.21 0.69
N ASN A 122 23.58 9.06 0.70
CA ASN A 122 23.96 7.91 1.50
C ASN A 122 23.75 6.56 0.77
N PRO A 123 24.52 6.28 -0.31
CA PRO A 123 24.32 5.10 -1.17
C PRO A 123 24.62 3.75 -0.48
N PHE A 124 25.19 3.75 0.72
CA PHE A 124 25.53 2.54 1.48
C PHE A 124 24.41 2.00 2.38
N VAL A 125 23.32 2.75 2.55
CA VAL A 125 22.20 2.35 3.44
C VAL A 125 21.36 1.22 2.84
N SER A 126 21.42 1.00 1.53
CA SER A 126 20.68 -0.09 0.84
C SER A 126 21.31 -1.48 1.01
N LYS A 127 22.47 -1.61 1.68
CA LYS A 127 23.23 -2.87 1.74
C LYS A 127 23.21 -3.58 3.10
N LYS A 128 22.58 -3.00 4.13
CA LYS A 128 22.67 -3.54 5.50
C LYS A 128 21.63 -4.62 5.84
N ASP A 129 20.59 -4.79 5.02
CA ASP A 129 19.60 -5.87 5.20
C ASP A 129 19.90 -7.13 4.36
N ALA A 130 21.04 -7.16 3.67
CA ALA A 130 21.53 -8.33 2.96
C ALA A 130 22.70 -8.99 3.71
N GLY A 131 22.45 -9.46 4.94
CA GLY A 131 23.41 -10.34 5.61
C GLY A 131 23.23 -10.57 7.11
N LEU A 132 22.86 -11.83 7.41
CA LEU A 132 23.26 -12.64 8.58
C LEU A 132 22.42 -12.50 9.87
N VAL A 133 21.49 -13.42 10.13
CA VAL A 133 21.69 -14.76 10.74
C VAL A 133 20.60 -15.71 10.24
#